data_AF-A0A1Y3KCZ1-F1
#
_entry.id   AF-A0A1Y3KCZ1-F1
#
_cell.length_a   1.000
_cell.length_b   1.000
_cell.length_c   1.000
_cell.angle_alpha   90.00
_cell.angle_beta   90.00
_cell.angle_gamma   90.00
#
_symmetry.space_group_name_H-M   'P 1'
#
loop_
_entity.id
_entity.type
_entity.pdbx_description
1 polymer ?
#
loop_
_entity_poly.entity_id
_entity_poly.type
_entity_poly.pdbx_seq_one_letter_code
_entity_poly.pdbx_strand_id
1 'polypeptide(L)'
;MDIKDQRLEMRVSQQQLDDLDEIRHSLDSSYIPSRSDVARTFISNGIERFKRGGDESPESLPLGERLSLFFQTSQYEMFQNEPPRGSSSDRANRIRQGDIVKTIYLRQFFWFFELDANALRKLSGELQSDHVLALINKAPNAQTVKNLNYVADLLEMFRSIDRCMDGDSGGDSTDVIQKLSKRNSVPLSFSGFEESSGQLNEMAAVALWLNADDRKRSPSTMWNNRHDTEVYTRLLTVYREHMKRDSRLTLDTLQDIMLDRSLG
;
A
#
# COMPACT_ATOMS: atom_id res chain seq x y z
N MET A 1 -23.82 13.73 -32.10
CA MET A 1 -23.35 12.59 -31.29
C MET A 1 -24.34 12.49 -30.14
N ASP A 2 -25.24 11.52 -30.15
CA ASP A 2 -26.25 11.37 -29.08
C ASP A 2 -25.52 11.13 -27.76
N ILE A 3 -25.57 12.11 -26.87
CA ILE A 3 -25.11 11.96 -25.50
C ILE A 3 -26.15 11.05 -24.84
N LYS A 4 -25.87 9.75 -24.79
CA LYS A 4 -26.68 8.84 -23.98
C LYS A 4 -26.57 9.31 -22.53
N ASP A 5 -27.70 9.67 -21.93
CA ASP A 5 -27.79 9.92 -20.49
C ASP A 5 -27.32 8.67 -19.75
N GLN A 6 -26.09 8.72 -19.24
CA GLN A 6 -25.58 7.68 -18.35
C GLN A 6 -26.17 7.90 -16.97
N ARG A 7 -26.85 6.88 -16.45
CA ARG A 7 -27.35 6.88 -15.08
C ARG A 7 -26.27 6.31 -14.16
N LEU A 8 -25.91 7.10 -13.14
CA LEU A 8 -25.00 6.71 -12.07
C LEU A 8 -25.80 6.69 -10.75
N GLU A 9 -25.66 5.63 -9.98
CA GLU A 9 -26.15 5.58 -8.60
C GLU A 9 -25.06 6.07 -7.65
N MET A 10 -25.35 7.13 -6.89
CA MET A 10 -24.44 7.70 -5.90
C MET A 10 -24.92 7.36 -4.50
N ARG A 11 -24.01 6.90 -3.64
CA ARG A 11 -24.31 6.68 -2.22
C ARG A 11 -23.87 7.91 -1.43
N VAL A 12 -24.80 8.50 -0.70
CA VAL A 12 -24.58 9.69 0.13
C VAL A 12 -25.18 9.44 1.51
N SER A 13 -24.72 10.19 2.51
CA SER A 13 -25.30 10.12 3.85
C SER A 13 -26.74 10.67 3.87
N GLN A 14 -27.54 10.26 4.85
CA GLN A 14 -28.90 10.79 4.99
C GLN A 14 -28.89 12.30 5.23
N GLN A 15 -27.96 12.80 6.03
CA GLN A 15 -27.78 14.24 6.24
C GLN A 15 -27.59 14.99 4.91
N GLN A 16 -26.74 14.50 4.02
CA GLN A 16 -26.52 15.12 2.71
C GLN A 16 -27.76 15.06 1.80
N LEU A 17 -28.60 14.04 1.95
CA LEU A 17 -29.89 13.98 1.24
C LEU A 17 -30.88 14.99 1.79
N ASP A 18 -30.90 15.16 3.11
CA ASP A 18 -31.76 16.12 3.80
C ASP A 18 -31.33 17.56 3.42
N ASP A 19 -30.03 17.85 3.43
CA ASP A 19 -29.48 19.14 2.97
C ASP A 19 -29.84 19.42 1.49
N LEU A 20 -29.75 18.41 0.62
CA LEU A 20 -30.17 18.51 -0.78
C LEU A 20 -31.67 18.80 -0.90
N ASP A 21 -32.48 18.18 -0.06
CA ASP A 21 -33.91 18.45 0.00
C ASP A 21 -34.18 19.87 0.49
N GLU A 22 -33.52 20.34 1.54
CA GLU A 22 -33.65 21.73 2.03
C GLU A 22 -33.35 22.74 0.92
N ILE A 23 -32.23 22.57 0.21
CA ILE A 23 -31.87 23.43 -0.94
C ILE A 23 -32.98 23.40 -1.98
N ARG A 24 -33.51 22.22 -2.30
CA ARG A 24 -34.57 22.04 -3.28
C ARG A 24 -35.86 22.77 -2.89
N HIS A 25 -36.22 22.79 -1.62
CA HIS A 25 -37.39 23.51 -1.10
C HIS A 25 -37.13 25.01 -0.94
N SER A 26 -35.86 25.44 -0.86
CA SER A 26 -35.49 26.87 -0.80
C SER A 26 -35.52 27.58 -2.16
N LEU A 27 -35.57 26.82 -3.27
CA LEU A 27 -35.66 27.38 -4.62
C LEU A 27 -37.08 27.87 -4.86
N ASP A 28 -37.26 29.18 -4.89
CA ASP A 28 -38.54 29.85 -5.10
C ASP A 28 -38.94 29.77 -6.59
N SER A 29 -39.32 28.57 -7.04
CA SER A 29 -39.75 28.29 -8.41
C SER A 29 -41.07 27.55 -8.44
N SER A 30 -41.91 27.89 -9.42
CA SER A 30 -43.19 27.21 -9.69
C SER A 30 -43.05 25.74 -10.08
N TYR A 31 -41.83 25.28 -10.33
CA TYR A 31 -41.46 23.88 -10.49
C TYR A 31 -40.34 23.53 -9.52
N ILE A 32 -40.60 22.63 -8.56
CA ILE A 32 -39.59 22.15 -7.63
C ILE A 32 -38.69 21.17 -8.39
N PRO A 33 -37.38 21.46 -8.58
CA PRO A 33 -36.48 20.56 -9.31
C PRO A 33 -36.39 19.21 -8.60
N SER A 34 -36.06 18.12 -9.31
CA SER A 34 -35.82 16.83 -8.66
C SER A 34 -34.46 16.83 -7.93
N ARG A 35 -34.24 15.89 -6.99
CA ARG A 35 -32.92 15.68 -6.36
C ARG A 35 -31.81 15.51 -7.41
N SER A 36 -32.12 14.81 -8.50
CA SER A 36 -31.19 14.57 -9.61
C SER A 36 -30.86 15.86 -10.38
N ASP A 37 -31.81 16.77 -10.54
CA ASP A 37 -31.58 18.04 -11.24
C ASP A 37 -30.68 18.96 -10.40
N VAL A 38 -30.96 19.02 -9.09
CA VAL A 38 -30.12 19.74 -8.13
C VAL A 38 -28.70 19.15 -8.12
N ALA A 39 -28.58 17.82 -7.99
CA ALA A 39 -27.28 17.15 -8.03
C ALA A 39 -26.51 17.39 -9.34
N ARG A 40 -27.17 17.30 -10.51
CA ARG A 40 -26.55 17.61 -11.80
C ARG A 40 -26.04 19.05 -11.87
N THR A 41 -26.78 19.99 -11.29
CA THR A 41 -26.39 21.41 -11.23
C THR A 41 -25.15 21.59 -10.36
N PHE A 42 -25.11 20.97 -9.17
CA PHE A 42 -23.93 21.00 -8.30
C PHE A 42 -22.69 20.39 -8.98
N ILE A 43 -22.84 19.24 -9.64
CA ILE A 43 -21.76 18.59 -10.38
C ILE A 43 -21.26 19.50 -11.51
N SER A 44 -22.17 20.08 -12.30
CA SER A 44 -21.82 20.96 -13.42
C SER A 44 -21.08 22.21 -12.94
N ASN A 45 -21.58 22.86 -11.89
CA ASN A 45 -20.94 24.02 -11.27
C ASN A 45 -19.57 23.66 -10.68
N GLY A 46 -19.43 22.48 -10.07
CA GLY A 46 -18.15 21.97 -9.57
C GLY A 46 -17.13 21.77 -10.70
N ILE A 47 -17.55 21.17 -11.82
CA ILE A 47 -16.70 20.98 -13.00
C ILE A 47 -16.28 22.34 -13.60
N GLU A 48 -17.19 23.30 -13.70
CA GLU A 48 -16.87 24.63 -14.20
C GLU A 48 -15.88 25.37 -13.31
N ARG A 49 -16.07 25.33 -11.98
CA ARG A 49 -15.14 25.93 -11.01
C ARG A 49 -13.75 25.31 -11.10
N PHE A 50 -13.68 23.98 -11.19
CA PHE A 50 -12.43 23.25 -11.38
C PHE A 50 -11.71 23.65 -12.68
N LYS A 51 -12.45 23.72 -13.80
CA LYS A 51 -11.89 24.10 -15.11
C LYS A 51 -11.40 25.54 -15.17
N ARG A 52 -12.00 26.46 -14.40
CA ARG A 52 -11.63 27.88 -14.37
C ARG A 52 -10.41 28.17 -13.51
N GLY A 53 -9.77 27.16 -12.92
CA GLY A 53 -8.58 27.33 -12.10
C GLY A 53 -8.82 28.18 -10.86
N GLY A 54 -10.03 28.14 -10.28
CA GLY A 54 -10.25 28.75 -8.97
C GLY A 54 -9.21 28.20 -7.99
N ASP A 55 -8.45 29.10 -7.37
CA ASP A 55 -7.22 28.85 -6.58
C ASP A 55 -7.36 27.89 -5.39
N GLU A 56 -8.53 27.30 -5.20
CA GLU A 56 -8.75 26.19 -4.29
C GLU A 56 -8.96 24.95 -5.15
N SER A 57 -7.86 24.22 -5.43
CA SER A 57 -7.97 22.75 -5.48
C SER A 57 -8.89 22.38 -4.32
N PRO A 58 -10.04 21.71 -4.55
CA PRO A 58 -11.02 21.49 -3.50
C PRO A 58 -10.27 21.09 -2.25
N GLU A 59 -10.51 21.85 -1.18
CA GLU A 59 -9.97 21.61 0.16
C GLU A 59 -9.89 20.09 0.32
N SER A 60 -8.66 19.55 0.48
CA SER A 60 -8.43 18.15 0.13
C SER A 60 -9.44 17.30 0.86
N LEU A 61 -10.32 16.63 0.10
CA LEU A 61 -11.44 15.89 0.66
C LEU A 61 -10.91 15.06 1.84
N PRO A 62 -11.57 15.09 3.01
CA PRO A 62 -11.19 14.25 4.13
C PRO A 62 -11.04 12.80 3.69
N LEU A 63 -10.15 12.05 4.35
CA LEU A 63 -9.85 10.67 3.97
C LEU A 63 -11.12 9.80 3.82
N GLY A 64 -12.10 9.98 4.71
CA GLY A 64 -13.38 9.27 4.64
C GLY A 64 -14.16 9.53 3.34
N GLU A 65 -14.18 10.78 2.86
CA GLU A 65 -14.86 11.14 1.61
C GLU A 65 -14.11 10.58 0.40
N ARG A 66 -12.78 10.64 0.40
CA ARG A 66 -11.93 10.05 -0.65
C ARG A 66 -12.11 8.53 -0.73
N LEU A 67 -12.15 7.85 0.41
CA LEU A 67 -12.43 6.41 0.48
C LEU A 67 -13.83 6.08 -0.01
N SER A 68 -14.84 6.88 0.36
CA SER A 68 -16.21 6.69 -0.13
C SER A 68 -16.27 6.77 -1.65
N LEU A 69 -15.67 7.80 -2.25
CA LEU A 69 -15.59 7.95 -3.71
C LEU A 69 -14.84 6.78 -4.37
N PHE A 70 -13.71 6.37 -3.78
CA PHE A 70 -12.93 5.24 -4.27
C PHE A 70 -13.72 3.93 -4.26
N PHE A 71 -14.45 3.63 -3.18
CA PHE A 71 -15.26 2.41 -3.10
C PHE A 71 -16.48 2.44 -4.03
N GLN A 72 -17.09 3.61 -4.27
CA GLN A 72 -18.18 3.76 -5.22
C GLN A 72 -17.71 3.57 -6.67
N THR A 73 -16.57 4.17 -7.03
CA THR A 73 -16.00 4.09 -8.38
C THR A 73 -15.41 2.71 -8.68
N SER A 74 -14.70 2.10 -7.73
CA SER A 74 -14.16 0.74 -7.91
C SER A 74 -15.25 -0.33 -8.07
N GLN A 75 -16.42 -0.18 -7.43
CA GLN A 75 -17.56 -1.07 -7.68
C GLN A 75 -18.06 -0.94 -9.12
N TYR A 76 -18.14 0.28 -9.65
CA TYR A 76 -18.57 0.53 -11.02
C TYR A 76 -17.63 -0.12 -12.05
N GLU A 77 -16.32 -0.01 -11.84
CA GLU A 77 -15.31 -0.66 -12.69
C GLU A 77 -15.41 -2.20 -12.65
N MET A 78 -15.77 -2.78 -11.50
CA MET A 78 -15.99 -4.23 -11.41
C MET A 78 -17.19 -4.69 -12.25
N PHE A 79 -18.26 -3.89 -12.32
CA PHE A 79 -19.43 -4.21 -13.13
C PHE A 79 -19.19 -4.02 -14.64
N GLN A 80 -18.33 -3.06 -15.03
CA GLN A 80 -18.04 -2.81 -16.45
C GLN A 80 -16.96 -3.74 -17.04
N ASN A 81 -15.98 -4.14 -16.23
CA ASN A 81 -14.82 -4.92 -16.67
C ASN A 81 -14.90 -6.40 -16.27
N GLU A 82 -16.10 -6.95 -16.11
CA GLU A 82 -16.27 -8.37 -15.82
C GLU A 82 -15.69 -9.18 -17.01
N PRO A 83 -14.60 -9.95 -16.81
CA PRO A 83 -14.01 -10.71 -17.90
C PRO A 83 -15.04 -11.74 -18.40
N PRO A 84 -15.09 -12.04 -19.71
CA PRO A 84 -15.93 -13.11 -20.22
C PRO A 84 -15.66 -14.39 -19.43
N ARG A 85 -16.73 -15.04 -18.96
CA ARG A 85 -16.66 -16.33 -18.26
C ARG A 85 -15.79 -17.29 -19.08
N GLY A 86 -14.58 -17.61 -18.59
CA GLY A 86 -13.65 -18.54 -19.25
C GLY A 86 -12.22 -18.04 -19.47
N SER A 87 -11.87 -16.80 -19.13
CA SER A 87 -10.47 -16.31 -19.21
C SER A 87 -9.61 -16.88 -18.07
N SER A 88 -8.44 -17.40 -18.43
CA SER A 88 -7.53 -18.29 -17.68
C SER A 88 -7.05 -17.82 -16.29
N SER A 89 -6.59 -18.82 -15.53
CA SER A 89 -6.25 -18.85 -14.10
C SER A 89 -5.22 -17.84 -13.59
N ASP A 90 -4.44 -17.19 -14.45
CA ASP A 90 -3.33 -16.33 -13.98
C ASP A 90 -3.77 -14.94 -13.55
N ARG A 91 -4.84 -14.39 -14.14
CA ARG A 91 -5.45 -13.12 -13.66
C ARG A 91 -6.26 -13.31 -12.38
N ALA A 92 -6.69 -14.53 -12.08
CA ALA A 92 -7.53 -14.82 -10.91
C ALA A 92 -6.75 -14.76 -9.57
N ASN A 93 -5.41 -14.82 -9.62
CA ASN A 93 -4.57 -14.81 -8.41
C ASN A 93 -3.95 -13.45 -8.08
N ARG A 94 -4.18 -12.40 -8.88
CA ARG A 94 -3.63 -11.06 -8.65
C ARG A 94 -4.60 -10.24 -7.77
N ILE A 95 -4.16 -9.81 -6.59
CA ILE A 95 -4.94 -8.89 -5.74
C ILE A 95 -5.20 -7.61 -6.53
N ARG A 96 -6.46 -7.17 -6.65
CA ARG A 96 -6.77 -5.91 -7.31
C ARG A 96 -6.47 -4.73 -6.37
N GLN A 97 -6.16 -3.57 -6.93
CA GLN A 97 -5.94 -2.33 -6.15
C GLN A 97 -7.10 -2.05 -5.17
N GLY A 98 -8.34 -2.29 -5.60
CA GLY A 98 -9.52 -2.16 -4.73
C GLY A 98 -9.50 -3.11 -3.52
N ASP A 99 -9.02 -4.34 -3.69
CA ASP A 99 -8.89 -5.31 -2.60
C ASP A 99 -7.78 -4.93 -1.62
N ILE A 100 -6.68 -4.33 -2.12
CA ILE A 100 -5.60 -3.78 -1.30
C ILE A 100 -6.14 -2.66 -0.40
N VAL A 101 -6.75 -1.64 -0.99
CA VAL A 101 -7.29 -0.48 -0.26
C VAL A 101 -8.39 -0.92 0.70
N LYS A 102 -9.28 -1.84 0.29
CA LYS A 102 -10.31 -2.40 1.18
C LYS A 102 -9.71 -3.10 2.38
N THR A 103 -8.67 -3.90 2.18
CA THR A 103 -7.98 -4.63 3.26
C THR A 103 -7.32 -3.66 4.24
N ILE A 104 -6.60 -2.66 3.73
CA ILE A 104 -5.99 -1.59 4.53
C ILE A 104 -7.03 -0.86 5.37
N TYR A 105 -8.16 -0.48 4.76
CA TYR A 105 -9.27 0.18 5.45
C TYR A 105 -9.88 -0.68 6.56
N LEU A 106 -10.20 -1.94 6.26
CA LEU A 106 -10.80 -2.87 7.24
C LEU A 106 -9.85 -3.18 8.40
N ARG A 107 -8.53 -3.20 8.14
CA ARG A 107 -7.49 -3.40 9.15
C ARG A 107 -7.10 -2.11 9.88
N GLN A 108 -7.66 -0.96 9.48
CA GLN A 108 -7.36 0.36 10.06
C GLN A 108 -5.88 0.76 9.95
N PHE A 109 -5.19 0.30 8.91
CA PHE A 109 -3.79 0.66 8.64
C PHE A 109 -3.68 2.06 8.02
N PHE A 110 -4.13 3.08 8.75
CA PHE A 110 -4.26 4.45 8.24
C PHE A 110 -2.92 5.08 7.86
N TRP A 111 -1.80 4.59 8.41
CA TRP A 111 -0.44 4.99 8.01
C TRP A 111 -0.22 4.86 6.50
N PHE A 112 -0.93 3.94 5.83
CA PHE A 112 -0.83 3.76 4.38
C PHE A 112 -1.16 5.04 3.59
N PHE A 113 -2.12 5.83 4.07
CA PHE A 113 -2.55 7.06 3.40
C PHE A 113 -1.60 8.24 3.65
N GLU A 114 -0.62 8.08 4.53
CA GLU A 114 0.42 9.07 4.82
C GLU A 114 1.69 8.89 3.97
N LEU A 115 1.73 7.87 3.11
CA LEU A 115 2.88 7.56 2.26
C LEU A 115 3.05 8.55 1.11
N ASP A 116 4.16 8.49 0.41
CA ASP A 116 4.33 9.16 -0.87
C ASP A 116 4.30 8.13 -2.03
N ALA A 117 4.29 8.63 -3.27
CA ALA A 117 4.27 7.79 -4.46
C ALA A 117 5.49 6.84 -4.54
N ASN A 118 6.65 7.25 -4.03
CA ASN A 118 7.86 6.41 -4.09
C ASN A 118 7.78 5.25 -3.09
N ALA A 119 7.29 5.50 -1.88
CA ALA A 119 7.11 4.50 -0.84
C ALA A 119 6.02 3.49 -1.23
N LEU A 120 4.94 3.94 -1.87
CA LEU A 120 3.93 3.04 -2.47
C LEU A 120 4.53 2.15 -3.55
N ARG A 121 5.43 2.68 -4.39
CA ARG A 121 6.11 1.90 -5.44
C ARG A 121 6.95 0.77 -4.86
N LYS A 122 7.59 0.99 -3.70
CA LYS A 122 8.35 -0.05 -2.99
C LYS A 122 7.46 -1.18 -2.46
N LEU A 123 6.21 -0.90 -2.12
CA LEU A 123 5.25 -1.93 -1.73
C LEU A 123 4.77 -2.74 -2.93
N SER A 124 4.32 -2.05 -3.98
CA SER A 124 3.91 -2.67 -5.24
C SER A 124 3.79 -1.61 -6.34
N GLY A 125 4.32 -1.90 -7.52
CA GLY A 125 4.13 -1.04 -8.71
C GLY A 125 2.66 -0.85 -9.10
N GLU A 126 1.77 -1.75 -8.65
CA GLU A 126 0.32 -1.64 -8.89
C GLU A 126 -0.32 -0.49 -8.11
N LEU A 127 0.32 0.05 -7.08
CA LEU A 127 -0.23 1.13 -6.25
C LEU A 127 0.03 2.53 -6.84
N GLN A 128 0.55 2.61 -8.07
CA GLN A 128 0.85 3.86 -8.76
C GLN A 128 -0.33 4.41 -9.59
N SER A 129 -1.53 3.83 -9.48
CA SER A 129 -2.68 4.34 -10.22
C SER A 129 -3.20 5.66 -9.65
N ASP A 130 -3.74 6.51 -10.52
CA ASP A 130 -4.31 7.81 -10.14
C ASP A 130 -5.40 7.67 -9.06
N HIS A 131 -6.20 6.60 -9.12
CA HIS A 131 -7.23 6.31 -8.12
C HIS A 131 -6.65 6.04 -6.72
N VAL A 132 -5.53 5.31 -6.63
CA VAL A 132 -4.86 5.06 -5.35
C VAL A 132 -4.13 6.31 -4.88
N LEU A 133 -3.45 7.02 -5.78
CA LEU A 133 -2.74 8.26 -5.45
C LEU A 133 -3.69 9.35 -4.95
N ALA A 134 -4.93 9.41 -5.45
CA ALA A 134 -5.95 10.33 -4.95
C ALA A 134 -6.31 10.09 -3.47
N LEU A 135 -6.12 8.88 -2.94
CA LEU A 135 -6.36 8.55 -1.53
C LEU A 135 -5.24 9.01 -0.58
N ILE A 136 -4.07 9.35 -1.12
CA ILE A 136 -2.89 9.69 -0.35
C ILE A 136 -2.95 11.16 0.09
N ASN A 137 -2.50 11.44 1.31
CA ASN A 137 -2.47 12.80 1.84
C ASN A 137 -1.59 13.71 0.96
N LYS A 138 -2.03 14.96 0.75
CA LYS A 138 -1.26 15.96 0.00
C LYS A 138 0.15 16.16 0.59
N ALA A 139 0.24 16.15 1.92
CA ALA A 139 1.50 16.17 2.66
C ALA A 139 1.77 14.78 3.27
N PRO A 140 2.76 14.03 2.77
CA PRO A 140 3.11 12.73 3.35
C PRO A 140 3.79 12.90 4.71
N ASN A 141 3.64 11.90 5.57
CA ASN A 141 4.32 11.86 6.87
C ASN A 141 5.75 11.33 6.68
N ALA A 142 6.74 12.19 6.93
CA ALA A 142 8.16 11.84 6.74
C ALA A 142 8.60 10.64 7.59
N GLN A 143 8.09 10.49 8.81
CA GLN A 143 8.43 9.36 9.66
C GLN A 143 7.81 8.06 9.16
N THR A 144 6.55 8.10 8.72
CA THR A 144 5.86 6.94 8.14
C THR A 144 6.54 6.47 6.85
N VAL A 145 6.92 7.41 5.98
CA VAL A 145 7.70 7.12 4.77
C VAL A 145 9.07 6.52 5.10
N LYS A 146 9.77 7.07 6.10
CA LYS A 146 11.06 6.54 6.56
C LYS A 146 10.92 5.12 7.11
N ASN A 147 9.90 4.86 7.93
CA ASN A 147 9.61 3.55 8.50
C ASN A 147 9.34 2.51 7.41
N LEU A 148 8.48 2.84 6.43
CA LEU A 148 8.19 1.93 5.33
C LEU A 148 9.42 1.65 4.47
N ASN A 149 10.21 2.68 4.16
CA ASN A 149 11.47 2.51 3.43
C ASN A 149 12.44 1.58 4.16
N TYR A 150 12.57 1.72 5.48
CA TYR A 150 13.37 0.83 6.30
C TYR A 150 12.87 -0.62 6.23
N VAL A 151 11.56 -0.84 6.42
CA VAL A 151 10.95 -2.19 6.36
C VAL A 151 11.13 -2.81 4.97
N ALA A 152 10.88 -2.06 3.90
CA ALA A 152 11.01 -2.56 2.53
C ALA A 152 12.46 -2.98 2.22
N ASP A 153 13.43 -2.15 2.59
CA ASP A 153 14.84 -2.45 2.36
C ASP A 153 15.31 -3.64 3.21
N LEU A 154 14.81 -3.77 4.44
CA LEU A 154 15.08 -4.90 5.31
C LEU A 154 14.55 -6.22 4.73
N LEU A 155 13.31 -6.23 4.24
CA LEU A 155 12.70 -7.41 3.64
C LEU A 155 13.41 -7.81 2.34
N GLU A 156 13.85 -6.85 1.52
CA GLU A 156 14.61 -7.16 0.30
C GLU A 156 16.00 -7.71 0.60
N MET A 157 16.66 -7.23 1.66
CA MET A 157 17.90 -7.82 2.17
C MET A 157 17.69 -9.30 2.54
N PHE A 158 16.68 -9.61 3.35
CA PHE A 158 16.41 -11.00 3.75
C PHE A 158 16.05 -11.90 2.57
N ARG A 159 15.25 -11.43 1.61
CA ARG A 159 15.00 -12.18 0.36
C ARG A 159 16.26 -12.43 -0.45
N SER A 160 17.22 -11.51 -0.41
CA SER A 160 18.50 -11.68 -1.08
C SER A 160 19.37 -12.72 -0.38
N ILE A 161 19.34 -12.75 0.95
CA ILE A 161 19.98 -13.79 1.77
C ILE A 161 19.34 -15.15 1.48
N ASP A 162 18.01 -15.26 1.52
CA ASP A 162 17.29 -16.50 1.22
C ASP A 162 17.64 -17.04 -0.17
N ARG A 163 17.56 -16.18 -1.21
CA ARG A 163 17.96 -16.55 -2.59
C ARG A 163 19.43 -16.98 -2.71
N CYS A 164 20.32 -16.39 -1.90
CA CYS A 164 21.73 -16.75 -1.88
C CYS A 164 21.95 -18.12 -1.22
N MET A 165 21.24 -18.40 -0.13
CA MET A 165 21.30 -19.66 0.60
C MET A 165 20.66 -20.81 -0.19
N ASP A 166 19.52 -20.57 -0.86
CA ASP A 166 18.83 -21.58 -1.67
C ASP A 166 19.63 -21.99 -2.91
N GLY A 167 20.44 -21.08 -3.47
CA GLY A 167 21.25 -21.31 -4.66
C GLY A 167 22.35 -22.37 -4.51
N ASP A 168 22.72 -22.74 -3.29
CA ASP A 168 23.75 -23.75 -2.95
C ASP A 168 23.24 -24.73 -1.88
N SER A 169 21.96 -25.09 -1.97
CA SER A 169 21.28 -25.96 -0.99
C SER A 169 22.04 -27.28 -0.76
N GLY A 170 22.83 -27.35 0.33
CA GLY A 170 23.60 -28.53 0.75
C GLY A 170 25.13 -28.44 0.60
N GLY A 171 25.68 -27.28 0.23
CA GLY A 171 27.13 -27.03 0.19
C GLY A 171 27.74 -26.70 1.57
N ASP A 172 29.00 -27.07 1.79
CA ASP A 172 29.78 -26.83 3.03
C ASP A 172 29.78 -25.34 3.45
N SER A 173 29.73 -24.43 2.46
CA SER A 173 29.66 -22.97 2.66
C SER A 173 28.37 -22.52 3.36
N THR A 174 27.22 -23.13 3.05
CA THR A 174 25.94 -22.79 3.70
C THR A 174 25.92 -23.21 5.16
N ASP A 175 26.53 -24.36 5.50
CA ASP A 175 26.69 -24.84 6.88
C ASP A 175 27.61 -23.93 7.70
N VAL A 176 28.69 -23.41 7.09
CA VAL A 176 29.58 -22.44 7.72
C VAL A 176 28.82 -21.15 8.06
N ILE A 177 28.04 -20.62 7.12
CA ILE A 177 27.24 -19.40 7.32
C ILE A 177 26.20 -19.60 8.43
N GLN A 178 25.51 -20.75 8.47
CA GLN A 178 24.58 -21.07 9.55
C GLN A 178 25.26 -21.13 10.93
N LYS A 179 26.47 -21.71 11.01
CA LYS A 179 27.25 -21.74 12.25
C LYS A 179 27.67 -20.34 12.70
N LEU A 180 28.10 -19.49 11.77
CA LEU A 180 28.49 -18.10 12.04
C LEU A 180 27.30 -17.26 12.51
N SER A 181 26.15 -17.36 11.84
CA SER A 181 24.90 -16.71 12.24
C SER A 181 24.52 -17.06 13.69
N LYS A 182 24.56 -18.35 14.06
CA LYS A 182 24.27 -18.80 15.43
C LYS A 182 25.30 -18.28 16.44
N ARG A 183 26.59 -18.31 16.09
CA ARG A 183 27.67 -17.85 16.97
C ARG A 183 27.58 -16.35 17.26
N ASN A 184 27.24 -15.56 16.25
CA ASN A 184 27.19 -14.10 16.34
C ASN A 184 25.79 -13.56 16.67
N SER A 185 24.81 -14.45 16.88
CA SER A 185 23.39 -14.09 17.10
C SER A 185 22.79 -13.20 16.02
N VAL A 186 23.25 -13.35 14.77
CA VAL A 186 22.75 -12.59 13.61
C VAL A 186 21.71 -13.43 12.88
N PRO A 187 20.46 -12.97 12.74
CA PRO A 187 19.41 -13.73 12.06
C PRO A 187 19.65 -13.79 10.54
N LEU A 188 19.37 -14.95 9.94
CA LEU A 188 19.40 -15.13 8.48
C LEU A 188 18.01 -14.98 7.85
N SER A 189 16.95 -14.99 8.65
CA SER A 189 15.58 -14.80 8.20
C SER A 189 14.88 -13.72 9.01
N PHE A 190 13.89 -13.08 8.38
CA PHE A 190 13.05 -12.08 9.05
C PHE A 190 11.97 -12.77 9.90
N SER A 191 11.93 -12.46 11.19
CA SER A 191 10.97 -13.04 12.14
C SER A 191 9.93 -12.04 12.66
N GLY A 192 9.93 -10.80 12.17
CA GLY A 192 9.08 -9.73 12.68
C GLY A 192 9.81 -8.82 13.67
N PHE A 193 9.15 -7.73 14.04
CA PHE A 193 9.61 -6.79 15.06
C PHE A 193 8.96 -7.09 16.42
N GLU A 194 9.48 -6.45 17.46
CA GLU A 194 8.87 -6.43 18.79
C GLU A 194 7.42 -5.92 18.78
N GLU A 195 6.62 -6.33 19.75
CA GLU A 195 5.20 -5.97 19.86
C GLU A 195 5.00 -4.44 19.99
N SER A 196 5.89 -3.75 20.68
CA SER A 196 5.92 -2.27 20.80
C SER A 196 6.08 -1.57 19.45
N SER A 197 6.64 -2.24 18.44
CA SER A 197 6.83 -1.73 17.09
C SER A 197 5.65 -2.09 16.16
N GLY A 198 4.42 -1.94 16.65
CA GLY A 198 3.19 -2.35 15.96
C GLY A 198 3.10 -1.87 14.50
N GLN A 199 3.35 -0.58 14.24
CA GLN A 199 3.30 -0.03 12.87
C GLN A 199 4.31 -0.68 11.93
N LEU A 200 5.53 -1.01 12.39
CA LEU A 200 6.53 -1.69 11.56
C LEU A 200 6.11 -3.13 11.23
N ASN A 201 5.45 -3.81 12.17
CA ASN A 201 4.88 -5.13 11.94
C ASN A 201 3.72 -5.10 10.94
N GLU A 202 2.87 -4.08 10.98
CA GLU A 202 1.82 -3.86 9.98
C GLU A 202 2.41 -3.62 8.59
N MET A 203 3.42 -2.74 8.50
CA MET A 203 4.14 -2.45 7.25
C MET A 203 4.79 -3.72 6.67
N ALA A 204 5.43 -4.54 7.52
CA ALA A 204 6.05 -5.78 7.10
C ALA A 204 5.00 -6.80 6.62
N ALA A 205 3.88 -6.92 7.34
CA ALA A 205 2.79 -7.81 6.96
C ALA A 205 2.20 -7.43 5.60
N VAL A 206 1.97 -6.13 5.34
CA VAL A 206 1.50 -5.63 4.04
C VAL A 206 2.54 -5.90 2.94
N ALA A 207 3.80 -5.57 3.19
CA ALA A 207 4.87 -5.79 2.21
C ALA A 207 5.05 -7.27 1.86
N LEU A 208 5.00 -8.17 2.85
CA LEU A 208 5.08 -9.61 2.61
C LEU A 208 3.84 -10.14 1.87
N TRP A 209 2.64 -9.70 2.26
CA TRP A 209 1.40 -10.09 1.59
C TRP A 209 1.38 -9.72 0.10
N LEU A 210 1.81 -8.50 -0.24
CA LEU A 210 1.83 -8.04 -1.63
C LEU A 210 2.88 -8.76 -2.49
N ASN A 211 3.92 -9.31 -1.87
CA ASN A 211 5.03 -9.97 -2.56
C ASN A 211 4.96 -11.51 -2.52
N ALA A 212 4.09 -12.10 -1.71
CA ALA A 212 3.92 -13.56 -1.66
C ALA A 212 3.32 -14.10 -2.96
N ASP A 213 3.68 -15.32 -3.35
CA ASP A 213 3.08 -16.00 -4.50
C ASP A 213 1.61 -16.38 -4.26
N ASP A 214 1.22 -16.63 -3.01
CA ASP A 214 -0.17 -16.85 -2.59
C ASP A 214 -0.79 -15.58 -2.00
N ARG A 215 -0.99 -14.60 -2.88
CA ARG A 215 -1.58 -13.30 -2.57
C ARG A 215 -3.02 -13.32 -2.04
N LYS A 216 -3.63 -14.51 -1.83
CA LYS A 216 -5.04 -14.67 -1.46
C LYS A 216 -5.34 -14.47 0.03
N ARG A 217 -4.33 -14.55 0.90
CA ARG A 217 -4.53 -14.42 2.37
C ARG A 217 -4.23 -13.01 2.82
N SER A 218 -5.13 -12.37 3.57
CA SER A 218 -4.91 -11.03 4.15
C SER A 218 -3.59 -10.93 4.93
N PRO A 219 -3.00 -9.72 5.05
CA PRO A 219 -1.77 -9.52 5.80
C PRO A 219 -1.96 -9.96 7.25
N SER A 220 -1.04 -10.79 7.74
CA SER A 220 -0.96 -11.24 9.13
C SER A 220 0.26 -10.64 9.76
N THR A 221 0.08 -9.86 10.83
CA THR A 221 1.19 -9.33 11.61
C THR A 221 1.97 -10.48 12.23
N MET A 222 3.28 -10.46 12.04
CA MET A 222 4.21 -11.37 12.72
C MET A 222 4.84 -10.59 13.86
N TRP A 223 4.83 -11.16 15.06
CA TRP A 223 5.50 -10.59 16.22
C TRP A 223 6.66 -11.47 16.59
N ASN A 224 7.78 -10.82 16.91
CA ASN A 224 8.95 -11.48 17.45
C ASN A 224 9.12 -11.05 18.90
N ASN A 225 9.26 -12.02 19.81
CA ASN A 225 9.55 -11.76 21.21
C ASN A 225 11.02 -11.36 21.45
N ARG A 226 11.85 -11.37 20.40
CA ARG A 226 13.24 -10.93 20.45
C ARG A 226 13.36 -9.47 20.01
N HIS A 227 14.12 -8.68 20.76
CA HIS A 227 14.47 -7.29 20.46
C HIS A 227 15.51 -7.19 19.32
N ASP A 228 15.19 -7.76 18.16
CA ASP A 228 16.13 -7.88 17.04
C ASP A 228 16.21 -6.59 16.20
N THR A 229 15.43 -5.55 16.50
CA THR A 229 15.37 -4.30 15.73
C THR A 229 16.74 -3.63 15.56
N GLU A 230 17.56 -3.59 16.61
CA GLU A 230 18.92 -3.05 16.52
C GLU A 230 19.84 -3.92 15.66
N VAL A 231 19.71 -5.25 15.79
CA VAL A 231 20.48 -6.21 15.01
C VAL A 231 20.12 -6.09 13.53
N TYR A 232 18.82 -5.97 13.20
CA TYR A 232 18.35 -5.70 11.85
C TYR A 232 18.90 -4.39 11.29
N THR A 233 18.97 -3.33 12.10
CA THR A 233 19.51 -2.04 11.68
C THR A 233 21.01 -2.12 11.38
N ARG A 234 21.78 -2.79 12.26
CA ARG A 234 23.22 -3.03 12.06
C ARG A 234 23.46 -3.89 10.82
N LEU A 235 22.75 -5.01 10.70
CA LEU A 235 22.86 -5.92 9.57
C LEU A 235 22.54 -5.24 8.23
N LEU A 236 21.47 -4.45 8.18
CA LEU A 236 21.10 -3.69 6.98
C LEU A 236 22.17 -2.66 6.60
N THR A 237 22.84 -2.06 7.60
CA THR A 237 23.92 -1.10 7.37
C THR A 237 25.13 -1.80 6.74
N VAL A 238 25.62 -2.88 7.36
CA VAL A 238 26.74 -3.68 6.84
C VAL A 238 26.42 -4.21 5.44
N TYR A 239 25.23 -4.80 5.27
CA TYR A 239 24.77 -5.29 3.97
C TYR A 239 24.84 -4.23 2.88
N ARG A 240 24.34 -3.01 3.14
CA ARG A 240 24.40 -1.91 2.17
C ARG A 240 25.83 -1.51 1.83
N GLU A 241 26.75 -1.51 2.78
CA GLU A 241 28.15 -1.19 2.51
C GLU A 241 28.81 -2.21 1.57
N HIS A 242 28.52 -3.51 1.76
CA HIS A 242 29.00 -4.56 0.86
C HIS A 242 28.35 -4.47 -0.53
N MET A 243 27.03 -4.24 -0.58
CA MET A 243 26.28 -4.16 -1.83
C MET A 243 26.52 -2.87 -2.64
N LYS A 244 27.27 -1.88 -2.10
CA LYS A 244 27.76 -0.75 -2.91
C LYS A 244 28.81 -1.20 -3.94
N ARG A 245 29.54 -2.27 -3.66
CA ARG A 245 30.64 -2.78 -4.50
C ARG A 245 30.17 -3.90 -5.41
N ASP A 246 29.26 -4.74 -4.93
CA ASP A 246 28.78 -5.92 -5.63
C ASP A 246 27.31 -5.77 -6.07
N SER A 247 27.01 -6.16 -7.31
CA SER A 247 25.64 -6.08 -7.84
C SER A 247 24.72 -7.20 -7.36
N ARG A 248 25.27 -8.26 -6.75
CA ARG A 248 24.52 -9.44 -6.29
C ARG A 248 25.20 -10.04 -5.06
N LEU A 249 24.39 -10.51 -4.11
CA LEU A 249 24.87 -11.23 -2.93
C LEU A 249 25.41 -12.60 -3.34
N THR A 250 26.64 -12.91 -2.91
CA THR A 250 27.29 -14.22 -3.02
C THR A 250 27.52 -14.82 -1.63
N LEU A 251 27.79 -16.12 -1.55
CA LEU A 251 28.06 -16.80 -0.29
C LEU A 251 29.31 -16.25 0.41
N ASP A 252 30.37 -15.94 -0.35
CA ASP A 252 31.59 -15.32 0.19
C ASP A 252 31.28 -13.95 0.81
N THR A 253 30.50 -13.12 0.09
CA THR A 253 30.08 -11.81 0.60
C THR A 253 29.21 -11.93 1.83
N LEU A 254 28.29 -12.91 1.85
CA LEU A 254 27.44 -13.17 3.01
C LEU A 254 28.26 -13.66 4.21
N GLN A 255 29.26 -14.50 3.99
CA GLN A 255 30.20 -14.92 5.02
C GLN A 255 31.00 -13.73 5.58
N ASP A 256 31.49 -12.84 4.72
CA ASP A 256 32.18 -11.61 5.13
C ASP A 256 31.28 -10.70 5.97
N ILE A 257 30.01 -10.52 5.54
CA ILE A 257 29.00 -9.78 6.33
C ILE A 257 28.84 -10.43 7.70
N MET A 258 28.71 -11.76 7.79
CA MET A 258 28.53 -12.46 9.07
C MET A 258 29.75 -12.36 9.99
N LEU A 259 30.94 -12.10 9.44
CA LEU A 259 32.19 -11.91 10.19
C LEU A 259 32.46 -10.45 10.57
N ASP A 260 31.63 -9.51 10.12
CA ASP A 260 31.79 -8.10 10.41
C ASP A 260 31.65 -7.81 11.92
N ARG A 261 32.63 -7.11 12.47
CA ARG A 261 32.74 -6.82 13.90
C ARG A 261 31.66 -5.87 14.41
N SER A 262 31.02 -5.11 13.52
CA SER A 262 29.95 -4.16 13.87
C SER A 262 28.59 -4.83 14.13
N LEU A 263 28.48 -6.12 13.83
CA LEU A 263 27.28 -6.91 14.14
C LEU A 263 27.23 -7.44 15.58
N GLY A 264 28.38 -7.48 16.28
CA GLY A 264 28.53 -7.95 17.67
C GLY A 264 28.40 -6.86 18.72
#